data_AF-A0A9X1ZUB6-F1
#
_entry.id   AF-A0A9X1ZUB6-F1
#
_cell.length_a   1.000
_cell.length_b   1.000
_cell.length_c   1.000
_cell.angle_alpha   90.00
_cell.angle_beta   90.00
_cell.angle_gamma   90.00
#
_symmetry.space_group_name_H-M   'P 1'
#
loop_
_entity.id
_entity.type
_entity.pdbx_description
1 polymer ?
#
loop_
_entity_poly.entity_id
_entity_poly.type
_entity_poly.pdbx_seq_one_letter_code
_entity_poly.pdbx_strand_id
1 'polypeptide(L)'
;MDVTEMYSSLEEVKADFSLLNEEFEKIKSKEGVFKYPDYTNDRFAEINNLINNSDFEEPVRINKAWSLMKEIRKIHFTGKLSVKHILTFANSSEVLLRFSKYCTELDDEEYWRGLADAYITQDYESISYEIIRSLFCANRNKKECLMNEEESSFFKSLPQKIKVYRAMTLKESESGKFRFSWTLDEEIAENFLERNSMIYDEEMTIHEMEIDKSDALAYFKSRNEEEIIYLKK
;
A
#
# COMPACT_ATOMS: atom_id res chain seq x y z
N MET A 1 1.54 9.93 30.75
CA MET A 1 0.47 9.20 31.47
C MET A 1 0.37 7.81 30.86
N ASP A 2 0.52 6.73 31.64
CA ASP A 2 0.29 5.37 31.11
C ASP A 2 -1.23 5.21 30.96
N VAL A 3 -1.72 5.11 29.73
CA VAL A 3 -3.16 4.93 29.47
C VAL A 3 -3.49 3.45 29.70
N THR A 4 -3.67 3.09 30.96
CA THR A 4 -4.06 1.74 31.37
C THR A 4 -5.56 1.57 31.42
N GLU A 5 -6.31 2.65 31.63
CA GLU A 5 -7.78 2.63 31.72
C GLU A 5 -8.41 3.19 30.44
N MET A 6 -9.56 2.61 30.07
CA MET A 6 -10.35 3.01 28.93
C MET A 6 -11.22 4.21 29.28
N TYR A 7 -11.37 5.17 28.37
CA TYR A 7 -12.21 6.34 28.63
C TYR A 7 -13.68 5.94 28.77
N SER A 8 -14.40 6.65 29.63
CA SER A 8 -15.82 6.44 29.89
C SER A 8 -16.72 7.37 29.05
N SER A 9 -16.14 8.41 28.43
CA SER A 9 -16.88 9.39 27.61
C SER A 9 -15.99 10.07 26.56
N LEU A 10 -16.60 10.70 25.56
CA LEU A 10 -15.86 11.53 24.58
C LEU A 10 -15.25 12.79 25.17
N GLU A 11 -15.78 13.31 26.28
CA GLU A 11 -15.19 14.48 26.95
C GLU A 11 -13.84 14.13 27.59
N GLU A 12 -13.71 12.92 28.15
CA GLU A 12 -12.42 12.40 28.62
C GLU A 12 -11.42 12.23 27.47
N VAL A 13 -11.88 11.68 26.33
CA VAL A 13 -11.05 11.55 25.11
C VAL A 13 -10.55 12.92 24.66
N LYS A 14 -11.42 13.93 24.57
CA LYS A 14 -11.06 15.30 24.16
C LYS A 14 -10.04 15.93 25.08
N ALA A 15 -10.24 15.82 26.40
CA ALA A 15 -9.34 16.37 27.39
C ALA A 15 -7.93 15.74 27.27
N ASP A 16 -7.86 14.41 27.19
CA ASP A 16 -6.58 13.72 27.08
C ASP A 16 -5.93 13.90 25.70
N PHE A 17 -6.72 14.06 24.64
CA PHE A 17 -6.21 14.37 23.29
C PHE A 17 -5.58 15.77 23.23
N SER A 18 -6.14 16.75 23.95
CA SER A 18 -5.51 18.07 24.08
C SER A 18 -4.14 17.97 24.74
N LEU A 19 -4.02 17.20 25.83
CA LEU A 19 -2.73 16.98 26.51
C LEU A 19 -1.74 16.23 25.63
N LEU A 20 -2.21 15.23 24.87
CA LEU A 20 -1.39 14.48 23.92
C LEU A 20 -0.81 15.38 22.83
N ASN A 21 -1.59 16.34 22.31
CA ASN A 21 -1.12 17.31 21.33
C ASN A 21 0.00 18.20 21.89
N GLU A 22 -0.16 18.71 23.11
CA GLU A 22 0.89 19.50 23.77
C GLU A 22 2.16 18.69 24.00
N GLU A 23 2.04 17.42 24.36
CA GLU A 23 3.16 16.50 24.52
C GLU A 23 3.89 16.28 23.19
N PHE A 24 3.15 16.10 22.10
CA PHE A 24 3.71 15.92 20.77
C PHE A 24 4.52 17.13 20.30
N GLU A 25 3.99 18.35 20.43
CA GLU A 25 4.71 19.57 20.05
C GLU A 25 5.98 19.78 20.88
N LYS A 26 5.96 19.41 22.16
CA LYS A 26 7.16 19.41 23.03
C LYS A 26 8.20 18.36 22.60
N ILE A 27 7.77 17.20 22.10
CA ILE A 27 8.70 16.17 21.61
C ILE A 27 9.32 16.60 20.28
N LYS A 28 8.50 17.10 19.35
CA LYS A 28 8.92 17.53 18.02
C LYS A 28 9.91 18.71 18.05
N SER A 29 9.84 19.55 19.08
CA SER A 29 10.73 20.70 19.28
C SER A 29 12.06 20.39 19.97
N LYS A 30 12.26 19.17 20.51
CA LYS A 30 13.53 18.76 21.12
C LYS A 30 14.58 18.42 20.06
N GLU A 31 15.85 18.62 20.39
CA GLU A 31 16.97 18.17 19.54
C GLU A 31 16.95 16.65 19.38
N GLY A 32 16.77 16.19 18.14
CA GLY A 32 16.63 14.79 17.74
C GLY A 32 15.60 14.63 16.63
N VAL A 33 15.81 13.66 15.72
CA VAL A 33 14.85 13.41 14.64
C VAL A 33 13.71 12.56 15.18
N PHE A 34 12.57 13.18 15.49
CA PHE A 34 11.32 12.45 15.69
C PHE A 34 10.99 11.70 14.40
N LYS A 35 10.87 10.37 14.47
CA LYS A 35 10.66 9.53 13.28
C LYS A 35 9.22 9.61 12.78
N TYR A 36 9.06 9.76 11.47
CA TYR A 36 7.78 9.72 10.76
C TYR A 36 6.71 10.69 11.34
N PRO A 37 7.03 11.99 11.45
CA PRO A 37 6.12 12.98 12.04
C PRO A 37 4.82 13.11 11.26
N ASP A 38 4.86 12.92 9.94
CA ASP A 38 3.68 12.95 9.08
C ASP A 38 2.73 11.76 9.34
N TYR A 39 3.24 10.53 9.47
CA TYR A 39 2.40 9.38 9.85
C TYR A 39 1.78 9.58 11.23
N THR A 40 2.52 10.19 12.16
CA THR A 40 1.98 10.57 13.47
C THR A 40 0.87 11.60 13.32
N ASN A 41 1.06 12.67 12.53
CA ASN A 41 0.02 13.66 12.27
C ASN A 41 -1.26 13.04 11.71
N ASP A 42 -1.14 12.05 10.82
CA ASP A 42 -2.32 11.36 10.26
C ASP A 42 -3.11 10.62 11.34
N ARG A 43 -2.43 10.00 12.33
CA ARG A 43 -3.09 9.39 13.49
C ARG A 43 -3.77 10.43 14.38
N PHE A 44 -3.19 11.61 14.54
CA PHE A 44 -3.86 12.73 15.23
C PHE A 44 -5.11 13.20 14.47
N ALA A 45 -5.05 13.29 13.14
CA ALA A 45 -6.20 13.63 12.31
C ALA A 45 -7.32 12.59 12.43
N GLU A 46 -6.97 11.30 12.47
CA GLU A 46 -7.91 10.20 12.69
C GLU A 46 -8.62 10.30 14.05
N ILE A 47 -7.87 10.55 15.13
CA ILE A 47 -8.46 10.77 16.46
C ILE A 47 -9.39 11.99 16.44
N ASN A 48 -8.97 13.09 15.81
CA ASN A 48 -9.80 14.29 15.70
C ASN A 48 -11.09 14.03 14.92
N ASN A 49 -11.05 13.21 13.86
CA ASN A 49 -12.26 12.79 13.15
C ASN A 49 -13.16 11.94 14.06
N LEU A 50 -12.61 10.97 14.81
CA LEU A 50 -13.39 10.15 15.75
C LEU A 50 -14.06 10.98 16.86
N ILE A 51 -13.43 12.07 17.31
CA ILE A 51 -13.99 12.96 18.32
C ILE A 51 -15.18 13.75 17.77
N ASN A 52 -15.06 14.26 16.54
CA ASN A 52 -15.99 15.24 15.98
C ASN A 52 -17.10 14.63 15.11
N ASN A 53 -16.88 13.43 14.57
CA ASN A 53 -17.78 12.79 13.63
C ASN A 53 -18.72 11.80 14.34
N SER A 54 -20.00 11.81 13.97
CA SER A 54 -21.06 10.92 14.47
C SER A 54 -21.30 9.66 13.63
N ASP A 55 -20.48 9.39 12.61
CA ASP A 55 -20.62 8.23 11.71
C ASP A 55 -20.54 6.87 12.44
N PHE A 56 -20.00 6.86 13.66
CA PHE A 56 -19.91 5.67 14.51
C PHE A 56 -20.56 5.91 15.88
N GLU A 57 -21.06 4.84 16.48
CA GLU A 57 -21.53 4.89 17.87
C GLU A 57 -20.43 5.35 18.82
N GLU A 58 -20.81 6.10 19.86
CA GLU A 58 -19.88 6.67 20.82
C GLU A 58 -18.91 5.66 21.45
N PRO A 59 -19.34 4.46 21.92
CA PRO A 59 -18.41 3.48 22.45
C PRO A 59 -17.34 3.02 21.44
N VAL A 60 -17.70 2.92 20.15
CA VAL A 60 -16.75 2.55 19.09
C VAL A 60 -15.71 3.65 18.88
N ARG A 61 -16.16 4.91 18.86
CA ARG A 61 -15.27 6.08 18.71
C ARG A 61 -14.29 6.19 19.87
N ILE A 62 -14.80 6.01 21.10
CA ILE A 62 -13.98 5.99 22.32
C ILE A 62 -12.92 4.89 22.25
N ASN A 63 -13.32 3.65 21.91
CA ASN A 63 -12.40 2.52 21.84
C ASN A 63 -11.29 2.72 20.79
N LYS A 64 -11.65 3.21 19.60
CA LYS A 64 -10.68 3.50 18.53
C LYS A 64 -9.73 4.62 18.94
N ALA A 65 -10.24 5.74 19.45
CA ALA A 65 -9.42 6.85 19.91
C ALA A 65 -8.46 6.41 21.02
N TRP A 66 -8.93 5.63 22.00
CA TRP A 66 -8.09 5.06 23.05
C TRP A 66 -6.96 4.20 22.50
N SER A 67 -7.25 3.32 21.54
CA SER A 67 -6.24 2.48 20.90
C SER A 67 -5.16 3.31 20.21
N LEU A 68 -5.56 4.33 19.43
CA LEU A 68 -4.64 5.22 18.71
C LEU A 68 -3.78 6.06 19.67
N MET A 69 -4.40 6.66 20.71
CA MET A 69 -3.67 7.46 21.70
C MET A 69 -2.68 6.60 22.49
N LYS A 70 -3.03 5.36 22.80
CA LYS A 70 -2.14 4.38 23.43
C LYS A 70 -0.98 4.00 22.51
N GLU A 71 -1.23 3.77 21.22
CA GLU A 71 -0.20 3.50 20.21
C GLU A 71 0.79 4.67 20.12
N ILE A 72 0.31 5.90 19.98
CA ILE A 72 1.13 7.11 19.89
C ILE A 72 2.08 7.20 21.09
N ARG A 73 1.55 7.07 22.31
CA ARG A 73 2.38 7.15 23.53
C ARG A 73 3.37 6.00 23.64
N LYS A 74 2.98 4.77 23.34
CA LYS A 74 3.81 3.58 23.57
C LYS A 74 4.83 3.34 22.46
N ILE A 75 4.55 3.78 21.23
CA ILE A 75 5.34 3.48 20.04
C ILE A 75 5.96 4.74 19.45
N HIS A 76 5.16 5.76 19.16
CA HIS A 76 5.64 6.97 18.46
C HIS A 76 6.55 7.79 19.37
N PHE A 77 6.07 8.14 20.57
CA PHE A 77 6.81 9.00 21.51
C PHE A 77 8.02 8.31 22.15
N THR A 78 8.10 6.99 22.08
CA THR A 78 9.25 6.21 22.59
C THR A 78 10.29 5.89 21.52
N GLY A 79 10.09 6.36 20.28
CA GLY A 79 11.01 6.12 19.16
C GLY A 79 11.01 4.68 18.64
N LYS A 80 10.01 3.87 19.01
CA LYS A 80 9.87 2.47 18.57
C LYS A 80 9.14 2.32 17.23
N LEU A 81 8.56 3.40 16.71
CA LEU A 81 7.90 3.38 15.40
C LEU A 81 8.91 3.01 14.31
N SER A 82 8.51 2.08 13.44
CA SER A 82 9.33 1.55 12.34
C SER A 82 8.54 1.51 11.04
N VAL A 83 9.24 1.46 9.90
CA VAL A 83 8.61 1.30 8.59
C VAL A 83 7.73 0.03 8.55
N LYS A 84 8.21 -1.09 9.11
CA LYS A 84 7.42 -2.32 9.21
C LYS A 84 6.10 -2.11 9.94
N HIS A 85 6.11 -1.38 11.06
CA HIS A 85 4.88 -1.04 11.79
C HIS A 85 3.94 -0.20 10.93
N ILE A 86 4.46 0.84 10.26
CA ILE A 86 3.67 1.71 9.38
C ILE A 86 2.99 0.90 8.27
N LEU A 87 3.73 0.04 7.59
CA LEU A 87 3.18 -0.77 6.48
C LEU A 87 2.18 -1.82 6.96
N THR A 88 2.42 -2.44 8.11
CA THR A 88 1.51 -3.45 8.69
C THR A 88 0.14 -2.87 9.05
N PHE A 89 0.10 -1.62 9.51
CA PHE A 89 -1.13 -0.95 9.97
C PHE A 89 -1.63 0.13 8.99
N ALA A 90 -1.05 0.21 7.79
CA ALA A 90 -1.57 1.03 6.71
C ALA A 90 -2.84 0.36 6.15
N ASN A 91 -3.81 1.18 5.76
CA ASN A 91 -4.95 0.69 5.00
C ASN A 91 -4.52 0.37 3.56
N SER A 92 -5.28 -0.48 2.86
CA SER A 92 -5.05 -0.86 1.47
C SER A 92 -5.03 0.34 0.52
N SER A 93 -5.77 1.41 0.82
CA SER A 93 -5.77 2.63 0.00
C SER A 93 -4.56 3.55 0.21
N GLU A 94 -3.61 3.20 1.08
CA GLU A 94 -2.41 4.01 1.37
C GLU A 94 -1.11 3.21 1.40
N VAL A 95 -1.18 1.87 1.48
CA VAL A 95 -0.01 1.03 1.78
C VAL A 95 1.12 1.22 0.77
N LEU A 96 0.80 1.35 -0.53
CA LEU A 96 1.84 1.58 -1.54
C LEU A 96 2.39 3.00 -1.47
N LEU A 97 1.58 4.00 -1.12
CA LEU A 97 2.03 5.36 -0.92
C LEU A 97 2.98 5.45 0.29
N ARG A 98 2.62 4.80 1.41
CA ARG A 98 3.49 4.70 2.60
C ARG A 98 4.78 3.96 2.27
N PHE A 99 4.70 2.86 1.52
CA PHE A 99 5.89 2.16 1.04
C PHE A 99 6.79 3.10 0.24
N SER A 100 6.25 3.78 -0.77
CA SER A 100 7.02 4.69 -1.64
C SER A 100 7.73 5.80 -0.86
N LYS A 101 7.17 6.24 0.27
CA LYS A 101 7.72 7.29 1.12
C LYS A 101 8.88 6.80 1.99
N TYR A 102 8.80 5.57 2.49
CA TYR A 102 9.69 5.06 3.55
C TYR A 102 10.62 3.94 3.09
N CYS A 103 10.49 3.45 1.86
CA CYS A 103 11.25 2.31 1.34
C CYS A 103 12.77 2.53 1.30
N THR A 104 13.27 3.77 1.40
CA THR A 104 14.71 4.06 1.44
C THR A 104 15.39 3.63 2.73
N GLU A 105 14.64 3.44 3.82
CA GLU A 105 15.15 2.95 5.11
C GLU A 105 15.24 1.42 5.18
N LEU A 106 14.60 0.72 4.24
CA LEU A 106 14.58 -0.73 4.16
C LEU A 106 15.88 -1.25 3.53
N ASP A 107 16.34 -2.40 4.01
CA ASP A 107 17.39 -3.14 3.30
C ASP A 107 16.88 -3.70 1.96
N ASP A 108 17.78 -4.30 1.18
CA ASP A 108 17.43 -4.80 -0.16
C ASP A 108 16.35 -5.91 -0.13
N GLU A 109 16.38 -6.80 0.85
CA GLU A 109 15.41 -7.90 0.98
C GLU A 109 14.05 -7.38 1.48
N GLU A 110 14.08 -6.53 2.51
CA GLU A 110 12.89 -5.86 3.06
C GLU A 110 12.21 -4.96 2.02
N TYR A 111 12.99 -4.29 1.17
CA TYR A 111 12.48 -3.48 0.08
C TYR A 111 11.65 -4.31 -0.90
N TRP A 112 12.20 -5.41 -1.43
CA TRP A 112 11.49 -6.17 -2.46
C TRP A 112 10.27 -6.91 -1.92
N ARG A 113 10.37 -7.48 -0.71
CA ARG A 113 9.19 -8.08 -0.06
C ARG A 113 8.14 -7.05 0.29
N GLY A 114 8.55 -5.91 0.84
CA GLY A 114 7.64 -4.81 1.15
C GLY A 114 6.96 -4.24 -0.10
N LEU A 115 7.67 -4.16 -1.23
CA LEU A 115 7.08 -3.75 -2.50
C LEU A 115 6.03 -4.75 -2.99
N ALA A 116 6.33 -6.05 -2.95
CA ALA A 116 5.37 -7.10 -3.30
C ALA A 116 4.12 -6.99 -2.43
N ASP A 117 4.29 -6.98 -1.11
CA ASP A 117 3.19 -6.92 -0.14
C ASP A 117 2.35 -5.67 -0.35
N ALA A 118 2.99 -4.49 -0.48
CA ALA A 118 2.27 -3.23 -0.68
C ALA A 118 1.55 -3.17 -2.02
N TYR A 119 2.16 -3.66 -3.10
CA TYR A 119 1.55 -3.66 -4.44
C TYR A 119 0.39 -4.66 -4.57
N ILE A 120 0.46 -5.80 -3.90
CA ILE A 120 -0.61 -6.81 -3.87
C ILE A 120 -1.77 -6.33 -2.98
N THR A 121 -1.45 -5.74 -1.83
CA THR A 121 -2.42 -5.30 -0.82
C THR A 121 -3.13 -4.01 -1.21
N GLN A 122 -2.52 -3.18 -2.04
CA GLN A 122 -3.15 -1.91 -2.42
C GLN A 122 -4.49 -2.16 -3.09
N ASP A 123 -5.46 -1.29 -2.78
CA ASP A 123 -6.66 -1.18 -3.59
C ASP A 123 -6.39 -0.26 -4.80
N TYR A 124 -7.44 0.14 -5.52
CA TYR A 124 -7.32 1.09 -6.63
C TYR A 124 -6.85 2.47 -6.11
N GLU A 125 -5.54 2.63 -5.93
CA GLU A 125 -4.91 3.83 -5.39
C GLU A 125 -4.44 4.76 -6.52
N SER A 126 -4.58 6.06 -6.31
CA SER A 126 -4.24 7.13 -7.26
C SER A 126 -2.72 7.40 -7.41
N ILE A 127 -1.86 6.41 -7.13
CA ILE A 127 -0.42 6.58 -7.27
C ILE A 127 -0.06 6.71 -8.75
N SER A 128 0.80 7.69 -9.04
CA SER A 128 1.23 7.94 -10.42
C SER A 128 2.02 6.75 -10.98
N TYR A 129 1.83 6.50 -12.27
CA TYR A 129 2.57 5.49 -13.04
C TYR A 129 4.08 5.60 -12.80
N GLU A 130 4.65 6.81 -12.83
CA GLU A 130 6.10 7.01 -12.68
C GLU A 130 6.62 6.58 -11.31
N ILE A 131 5.84 6.75 -10.23
CA ILE A 131 6.22 6.29 -8.90
C ILE A 131 6.29 4.76 -8.89
N ILE A 132 5.23 4.07 -9.33
CA ILE A 132 5.19 2.59 -9.34
C ILE A 132 6.32 2.04 -10.22
N ARG A 133 6.52 2.62 -11.42
CA ARG A 133 7.63 2.28 -12.31
C ARG A 133 8.98 2.45 -11.61
N SER A 134 9.20 3.56 -10.90
CA SER A 134 10.46 3.79 -10.17
C SER A 134 10.71 2.74 -9.09
N LEU A 135 9.66 2.25 -8.42
CA LEU A 135 9.77 1.24 -7.37
C LEU A 135 10.21 -0.11 -7.94
N PHE A 136 9.58 -0.56 -9.03
CA PHE A 136 9.95 -1.83 -9.69
C PHE A 136 11.29 -1.78 -10.43
N CYS A 137 11.71 -0.58 -10.86
CA CYS A 137 12.99 -0.34 -11.54
C CYS A 137 14.13 0.07 -10.58
N ALA A 138 13.92 0.03 -9.27
CA ALA A 138 14.94 0.41 -8.30
C ALA A 138 16.21 -0.44 -8.47
N ASN A 139 17.37 0.22 -8.47
CA ASN A 139 18.67 -0.43 -8.59
C ASN A 139 19.13 -0.97 -7.24
N ARG A 140 18.53 -2.09 -6.81
CA ARG A 140 18.81 -2.77 -5.54
C ARG A 140 19.16 -4.23 -5.80
N ASN A 141 19.99 -4.84 -4.94
CA ASN A 141 20.24 -6.27 -5.01
C ASN A 141 19.01 -7.04 -4.53
N LYS A 142 19.07 -8.38 -4.56
CA LYS A 142 18.02 -9.24 -3.98
C LYS A 142 16.65 -9.12 -4.63
N LYS A 143 16.59 -8.72 -5.91
CA LYS A 143 15.33 -8.60 -6.66
C LYS A 143 14.54 -9.91 -6.72
N GLU A 144 15.21 -11.05 -6.57
CA GLU A 144 14.57 -12.35 -6.42
C GLU A 144 13.60 -12.44 -5.22
N CYS A 145 13.73 -11.58 -4.20
CA CYS A 145 12.84 -11.50 -3.05
C CYS A 145 11.50 -10.80 -3.35
N LEU A 146 11.31 -10.27 -4.56
CA LEU A 146 10.04 -9.70 -5.01
C LEU A 146 8.96 -10.78 -5.19
N MET A 147 9.36 -12.05 -5.39
CA MET A 147 8.46 -13.19 -5.53
C MET A 147 8.70 -14.19 -4.42
N ASN A 148 7.66 -14.90 -3.99
CA ASN A 148 7.83 -16.06 -3.12
C ASN A 148 8.45 -17.25 -3.88
N GLU A 149 8.77 -18.34 -3.18
CA GLU A 149 9.44 -19.50 -3.78
C GLU A 149 8.61 -20.20 -4.87
N GLU A 150 7.29 -20.31 -4.69
CA GLU A 150 6.37 -20.90 -5.65
C GLU A 150 6.28 -20.03 -6.92
N GLU A 151 6.04 -18.74 -6.73
CA GLU A 151 5.98 -17.73 -7.80
C GLU A 151 7.29 -17.67 -8.59
N SER A 152 8.43 -17.66 -7.89
CA SER A 152 9.76 -17.64 -8.51
C SER A 152 10.03 -18.90 -9.33
N SER A 153 9.61 -20.07 -8.81
CA SER A 153 9.79 -21.36 -9.50
C SER A 153 8.94 -21.44 -10.77
N PHE A 154 7.69 -21.00 -10.69
CA PHE A 154 6.80 -20.91 -11.84
C PHE A 154 7.30 -19.89 -12.87
N PHE A 155 7.66 -18.69 -12.44
CA PHE A 155 8.19 -17.65 -13.33
C PHE A 155 9.43 -18.12 -14.10
N LYS A 156 10.32 -18.88 -13.44
CA LYS A 156 11.51 -19.47 -14.09
C LYS A 156 11.14 -20.53 -15.12
N SER A 157 10.08 -21.32 -14.89
CA SER A 157 9.64 -22.38 -15.79
C SER A 157 8.94 -21.85 -17.06
N LEU A 158 8.46 -20.60 -17.04
CA LEU A 158 7.84 -19.96 -18.20
C LEU A 158 8.78 -19.97 -19.43
N PRO A 159 8.22 -20.12 -20.65
CA PRO A 159 8.99 -20.01 -21.89
C PRO A 159 9.64 -18.63 -22.06
N GLN A 160 10.59 -18.51 -23.00
CA GLN A 160 11.24 -17.22 -23.29
C GLN A 160 10.26 -16.20 -23.88
N LYS A 161 9.30 -16.68 -24.68
CA LYS A 161 8.19 -15.90 -25.20
C LYS A 161 6.93 -16.25 -24.43
N ILE A 162 6.31 -15.25 -23.83
CA ILE A 162 5.15 -15.41 -22.96
C ILE A 162 3.98 -14.65 -23.59
N LYS A 163 2.84 -15.32 -23.71
CA LYS A 163 1.58 -14.71 -24.11
C LYS A 163 0.92 -14.07 -22.88
N VAL A 164 0.52 -12.80 -22.99
CA VAL A 164 -0.11 -12.05 -21.90
C VAL A 164 -1.34 -11.30 -22.39
N TYR A 165 -2.28 -11.11 -21.48
CA TYR A 165 -3.58 -10.49 -21.74
C TYR A 165 -3.86 -9.38 -20.74
N ARG A 166 -4.61 -8.36 -21.15
CA ARG A 166 -5.05 -7.28 -20.25
C ARG A 166 -6.36 -6.69 -20.73
N ALA A 167 -7.35 -6.66 -19.83
CA ALA A 167 -8.53 -5.83 -20.00
C ALA A 167 -8.17 -4.36 -19.70
N MET A 168 -8.46 -3.48 -20.64
CA MET A 168 -8.14 -2.05 -20.57
C MET A 168 -9.16 -1.23 -21.35
N THR A 169 -9.10 0.10 -21.23
CA THR A 169 -9.95 0.96 -22.05
C THR A 169 -9.44 0.95 -23.49
N LEU A 170 -10.31 1.13 -24.48
CA LEU A 170 -9.92 1.22 -25.88
C LEU A 170 -8.87 2.33 -26.08
N LYS A 171 -9.03 3.44 -25.36
CA LYS A 171 -8.07 4.55 -25.32
C LYS A 171 -6.69 4.12 -24.81
N GLU A 172 -6.60 3.31 -23.75
CA GLU A 172 -5.31 2.75 -23.29
C GLU A 172 -4.69 1.88 -24.38
N SER A 173 -5.49 1.00 -24.99
CA SER A 173 -5.06 0.10 -26.07
C SER A 173 -4.48 0.86 -27.28
N GLU A 174 -5.20 1.88 -27.77
CA GLU A 174 -4.79 2.70 -28.91
C GLU A 174 -3.58 3.59 -28.60
N SER A 175 -3.38 3.98 -27.33
CA SER A 175 -2.26 4.84 -26.95
C SER A 175 -0.90 4.14 -27.02
N GLY A 176 -0.88 2.80 -26.96
CA GLY A 176 0.35 2.00 -26.82
C GLY A 176 1.11 2.22 -25.50
N LYS A 177 0.52 2.92 -24.53
CA LYS A 177 1.10 3.21 -23.21
C LYS A 177 0.36 2.40 -22.14
N PHE A 178 0.77 1.15 -22.00
CA PHE A 178 0.10 0.20 -21.12
C PHE A 178 0.54 0.35 -19.66
N ARG A 179 -0.38 0.00 -18.74
CA ARG A 179 -0.04 -0.24 -17.33
C ARG A 179 0.71 -1.56 -17.14
N PHE A 180 1.20 -1.77 -15.93
CA PHE A 180 2.17 -2.83 -15.59
C PHE A 180 1.56 -4.23 -15.46
N SER A 181 0.28 -4.31 -15.10
CA SER A 181 -0.38 -5.55 -14.69
C SER A 181 -0.99 -6.26 -15.89
N TRP A 182 -0.51 -7.44 -16.19
CA TRP A 182 -1.04 -8.32 -17.23
C TRP A 182 -1.34 -9.67 -16.63
N THR A 183 -2.18 -10.49 -17.26
CA THR A 183 -2.42 -11.88 -16.83
C THR A 183 -1.92 -12.86 -17.87
N LEU A 184 -1.51 -14.05 -17.44
CA LEU A 184 -1.22 -15.19 -18.31
C LEU A 184 -2.49 -15.91 -18.79
N ASP A 185 -3.63 -15.62 -18.16
CA ASP A 185 -4.89 -16.34 -18.38
C ASP A 185 -5.89 -15.43 -19.11
N GLU A 186 -6.34 -15.88 -20.28
CA GLU A 186 -7.31 -15.17 -21.11
C GLU A 186 -8.67 -15.03 -20.41
N GLU A 187 -9.13 -16.06 -19.69
CA GLU A 187 -10.41 -16.05 -18.98
C GLU A 187 -10.39 -15.02 -17.84
N ILE A 188 -9.24 -14.85 -17.18
CA ILE A 188 -9.05 -13.80 -16.17
C ILE A 188 -9.17 -12.40 -16.82
N ALA A 189 -8.61 -12.21 -18.01
CA ALA A 189 -8.76 -10.95 -18.74
C ALA A 189 -10.22 -10.71 -19.16
N GLU A 190 -10.95 -11.73 -19.59
CA GLU A 190 -12.39 -11.64 -19.90
C GLU A 190 -13.22 -11.27 -18.66
N ASN A 191 -12.95 -11.87 -17.51
CA ASN A 191 -13.61 -11.53 -16.25
C ASN A 191 -13.37 -10.05 -15.86
N PHE A 192 -12.15 -9.55 -16.06
CA PHE A 192 -11.85 -8.13 -15.86
C PHE A 192 -12.55 -7.23 -16.88
N LEU A 193 -12.67 -7.65 -18.14
CA LEU A 193 -13.38 -6.92 -19.18
C LEU A 193 -14.86 -6.75 -18.80
N GLU A 194 -15.54 -7.84 -18.45
CA GLU A 194 -16.94 -7.84 -18.05
C GLU A 194 -17.16 -6.93 -16.85
N ARG A 195 -16.39 -7.14 -15.77
CA ARG A 195 -16.49 -6.34 -14.54
C ARG A 195 -16.27 -4.85 -14.81
N ASN A 196 -15.23 -4.50 -15.55
CA ASN A 196 -14.87 -3.11 -15.80
C ASN A 196 -15.90 -2.42 -16.71
N SER A 197 -16.47 -3.15 -17.69
CA SER A 197 -17.53 -2.62 -18.57
C SER A 197 -18.82 -2.28 -17.83
N MET A 198 -19.05 -2.88 -16.65
CA MET A 198 -20.20 -2.55 -15.79
C MET A 198 -19.95 -1.35 -14.88
N ILE A 199 -18.69 -1.03 -14.58
CA ILE A 199 -18.31 -0.01 -13.59
C ILE A 199 -17.95 1.33 -14.26
N TYR A 200 -17.28 1.28 -15.41
CA TYR A 200 -16.74 2.45 -16.09
C TYR A 200 -17.59 2.82 -17.31
N ASP A 201 -17.79 4.11 -17.53
CA ASP A 201 -18.44 4.66 -18.73
C ASP A 201 -17.41 4.86 -19.86
N GLU A 202 -16.55 3.87 -20.07
CA GLU A 202 -15.54 3.85 -21.13
C GLU A 202 -15.64 2.52 -21.89
N GLU A 203 -15.38 2.56 -23.20
CA GLU A 203 -15.30 1.35 -24.01
C GLU A 203 -14.09 0.52 -23.58
N MET A 204 -14.33 -0.74 -23.20
CA MET A 204 -13.31 -1.66 -22.74
C MET A 204 -12.94 -2.66 -23.85
N THR A 205 -11.69 -3.14 -23.82
CA THR A 205 -11.17 -4.13 -24.77
C THR A 205 -10.14 -5.04 -24.09
N ILE A 206 -9.89 -6.21 -24.68
CA ILE A 206 -8.77 -7.08 -24.29
C ILE A 206 -7.64 -6.81 -25.26
N HIS A 207 -6.48 -6.46 -24.72
CA HIS A 207 -5.23 -6.43 -25.47
C HIS A 207 -4.45 -7.72 -25.21
N GLU A 208 -4.02 -8.37 -26.28
CA GLU A 208 -3.18 -9.56 -26.26
C GLU A 208 -1.81 -9.20 -26.85
N MET A 209 -0.74 -9.68 -26.22
CA MET A 209 0.61 -9.56 -26.79
C MET A 209 1.52 -10.72 -26.39
N GLU A 210 2.58 -10.92 -27.19
CA GLU A 210 3.70 -11.79 -26.83
C GLU A 210 4.88 -10.93 -26.35
N ILE A 211 5.42 -11.23 -25.17
CA ILE A 211 6.57 -10.53 -24.57
C ILE A 211 7.75 -11.47 -24.39
N ASP A 212 8.96 -10.90 -24.35
CA ASP A 212 10.13 -11.60 -23.86
C ASP A 212 10.10 -11.69 -22.33
N LYS A 213 10.35 -12.89 -21.78
CA LYS A 213 10.42 -13.12 -20.33
C LYS A 213 11.43 -12.20 -19.63
N SER A 214 12.47 -11.77 -20.34
CA SER A 214 13.48 -10.83 -19.82
C SER A 214 12.95 -9.41 -19.55
N ASP A 215 11.77 -9.08 -20.08
CA ASP A 215 11.10 -7.80 -19.87
C ASP A 215 9.96 -7.89 -18.85
N ALA A 216 9.58 -9.10 -18.43
CA ALA A 216 8.75 -9.33 -17.26
C ALA A 216 9.59 -9.22 -15.97
N LEU A 217 9.05 -8.55 -14.96
CA LEU A 217 9.74 -8.27 -13.70
C LEU A 217 9.37 -9.22 -12.57
N ALA A 218 8.12 -9.68 -12.55
CA ALA A 218 7.58 -10.54 -11.51
C ALA A 218 6.35 -11.29 -12.02
N TYR A 219 6.03 -12.37 -11.31
CA TYR A 219 4.76 -13.07 -11.37
C TYR A 219 4.15 -13.10 -9.98
N PHE A 220 2.87 -12.75 -9.86
CA PHE A 220 2.11 -12.79 -8.61
C PHE A 220 0.90 -13.70 -8.72
N LYS A 221 0.79 -14.63 -7.78
CA LYS A 221 -0.31 -15.61 -7.72
C LYS A 221 -1.34 -15.30 -6.64
N SER A 222 -0.99 -14.46 -5.67
CA SER A 222 -1.75 -14.22 -4.42
C SER A 222 -3.23 -13.86 -4.58
N ARG A 223 -3.65 -13.31 -5.74
CA ARG A 223 -5.04 -12.95 -6.05
C ARG A 223 -5.76 -13.92 -7.00
N ASN A 224 -5.14 -15.06 -7.33
CA ASN A 224 -5.57 -15.96 -8.41
C ASN A 224 -5.73 -15.24 -9.76
N GLU A 225 -4.92 -14.21 -10.00
CA GLU A 225 -4.97 -13.39 -11.22
C GLU A 225 -3.92 -13.79 -12.26
N GLU A 226 -3.03 -14.75 -11.93
CA GLU A 226 -1.90 -15.17 -12.76
C GLU A 226 -1.11 -13.96 -13.31
N GLU A 227 -0.85 -12.98 -12.42
CA GLU A 227 -0.41 -11.64 -12.79
C GLU A 227 1.07 -11.62 -13.18
N ILE A 228 1.39 -11.01 -14.32
CA ILE A 228 2.73 -10.67 -14.78
C ILE A 228 2.91 -9.16 -14.71
N ILE A 229 3.96 -8.73 -14.01
CA ILE A 229 4.40 -7.34 -14.04
C ILE A 229 5.30 -7.14 -15.24
N TYR A 230 4.75 -6.52 -16.29
CA TYR A 230 5.45 -6.21 -17.51
C TYR A 230 5.74 -4.71 -17.62
N LEU A 231 7.01 -4.39 -17.87
CA LEU A 231 7.49 -3.03 -18.03
C LEU A 231 8.33 -2.96 -19.31
N LYS A 232 7.76 -2.38 -20.36
CA LYS A 232 8.51 -2.11 -21.59
C LYS A 232 9.65 -1.15 -21.26
N LYS A 233 10.89 -1.61 -21.47
CA LYS A 233 12.10 -0.81 -21.29
C LYS A 233 12.24 0.27 -22.35
#